data_AF-A0A534V7W2-F1
#
_entry.id   AF-A0A534V7W2-F1
#
_cell.length_a   1.000
_cell.length_b   1.000
_cell.length_c   1.000
_cell.angle_alpha   90.00
_cell.angle_beta   90.00
_cell.angle_gamma   90.00
#
_symmetry.space_group_name_H-M   'P 1'
#
loop_
_entity.id
_entity.type
_entity.pdbx_description
1 polymer ?
#
loop_
_entity_poly.entity_id
_entity_poly.type
_entity_poly.pdbx_seq_one_letter_code
_entity_poly.pdbx_strand_id
1 'polypeptide(L)'
;MLIRSWRFVTILLVSLLLGLAFAHVLERPAKMRYDAALYITLQKTLYVAWGPPNVGGILEPAAILATISLAFILRKRKRAFSYTLGAGIALLLAFPVVFFWFVAPANEVFLAVVVDSKLFLTETTMGPNLTIPVVHMSHSDPTLRRLLGGMSIFTMLMTIPQVLTIWFGHQAAGVSILSWSAYLLSAVLWFWLGIQKHDKNIYLPCVGWIALDTAVIVGVVIYG
;
A
#
# COMPACT_ATOMS: atom_id res chain seq x y z
N MET A 1 -20.21 -4.73 -19.11
CA MET A 1 -19.02 -3.99 -18.62
C MET A 1 -18.43 -4.63 -17.36
N LEU A 2 -19.26 -5.05 -16.39
CA LEU A 2 -18.87 -5.70 -15.14
C LEU A 2 -17.79 -6.80 -15.27
N ILE A 3 -17.95 -7.79 -16.16
CA ILE A 3 -16.96 -8.88 -16.34
C ILE A 3 -15.60 -8.36 -16.81
N ARG A 4 -15.57 -7.36 -17.70
CA ARG A 4 -14.31 -6.79 -18.21
C ARG A 4 -13.58 -6.04 -17.10
N SER A 5 -14.30 -5.19 -16.36
CA SER A 5 -13.76 -4.46 -15.21
C SER A 5 -13.23 -5.42 -14.13
N TRP A 6 -13.99 -6.47 -13.80
CA TRP A 6 -13.57 -7.43 -12.77
C TRP A 6 -12.36 -8.27 -13.19
N ARG A 7 -12.27 -8.65 -14.47
CA ARG A 7 -11.07 -9.28 -15.02
C ARG A 7 -9.86 -8.37 -14.92
N PHE A 8 -10.02 -7.10 -15.27
CA PHE A 8 -8.94 -6.12 -15.17
C PHE A 8 -8.43 -5.99 -13.73
N VAL A 9 -9.33 -5.80 -12.76
CA VAL A 9 -8.98 -5.71 -11.33
C VAL A 9 -8.26 -6.98 -10.86
N THR A 10 -8.79 -8.16 -11.21
CA THR A 10 -8.19 -9.44 -10.81
C THR A 10 -6.78 -9.60 -11.39
N ILE A 11 -6.60 -9.32 -12.69
CA ILE A 11 -5.29 -9.40 -13.36
C ILE A 11 -4.31 -8.42 -12.71
N LEU A 12 -4.72 -7.18 -12.47
CA LEU A 12 -3.87 -6.17 -11.84
C LEU A 12 -3.37 -6.62 -10.46
N LEU A 13 -4.28 -7.10 -9.60
CA LEU A 13 -3.93 -7.56 -8.26
C LEU A 13 -2.99 -8.77 -8.30
N VAL A 14 -3.29 -9.77 -9.14
CA VAL A 14 -2.44 -10.96 -9.29
C VAL A 14 -1.08 -10.62 -9.89
N SER A 15 -1.02 -9.69 -10.85
CA SER A 15 0.26 -9.25 -11.45
C SER A 15 1.13 -8.50 -10.44
N LEU A 16 0.56 -7.64 -9.62
CA LEU A 16 1.31 -6.97 -8.53
C LEU A 16 1.82 -7.99 -7.51
N LEU A 17 0.98 -8.96 -7.13
CA LEU A 17 1.37 -10.04 -6.22
C LEU A 17 2.50 -10.89 -6.78
N LEU A 18 2.40 -11.25 -8.07
CA LEU A 18 3.44 -12.00 -8.76
C LEU A 18 4.77 -11.24 -8.77
N GLY A 19 4.74 -9.91 -8.92
CA GLY A 19 5.91 -9.06 -8.83
C GLY A 19 6.61 -9.15 -7.47
N LEU A 20 5.84 -9.09 -6.37
CA LEU A 20 6.37 -9.27 -5.01
C LEU A 20 6.98 -10.67 -4.83
N ALA A 21 6.25 -11.71 -5.24
CA ALA A 21 6.72 -13.09 -5.13
C ALA A 21 8.01 -13.33 -5.95
N PHE A 22 8.11 -12.74 -7.14
CA PHE A 22 9.31 -12.85 -7.97
C PHE A 22 10.52 -12.14 -7.36
N ALA A 23 10.33 -10.96 -6.77
CA ALA A 23 11.39 -10.27 -6.04
C ALA A 23 11.95 -11.13 -4.90
N HIS A 24 11.11 -11.87 -4.16
CA HIS A 24 11.58 -12.82 -3.15
C HIS A 24 12.46 -13.95 -3.74
N VAL A 25 12.16 -14.43 -4.94
CA VAL A 25 12.99 -15.42 -5.62
C VAL A 25 14.37 -14.85 -5.94
N LEU A 26 14.42 -13.61 -6.44
CA LEU A 26 15.68 -12.92 -6.77
C LEU A 26 16.52 -12.59 -5.54
N GLU A 27 15.88 -12.27 -4.42
CA GLU A 27 16.56 -11.96 -3.15
C GLU A 27 17.09 -13.21 -2.43
N ARG A 28 16.52 -14.39 -2.72
CA ARG A 28 16.81 -15.64 -2.00
C ARG A 28 18.31 -16.00 -1.96
N PRO A 29 19.08 -15.97 -3.07
CA PRO A 29 20.49 -16.36 -3.03
C PRO A 29 21.35 -15.49 -2.11
N ALA A 30 21.03 -14.20 -2.00
CA ALA A 30 21.69 -13.29 -1.07
C ALA A 30 21.26 -13.57 0.37
N LYS A 31 19.94 -13.73 0.61
CA LYS A 31 19.38 -14.02 1.94
C LYS A 31 19.94 -15.30 2.56
N MET A 32 20.19 -16.34 1.77
CA MET A 32 20.78 -17.60 2.25
C MET A 32 22.24 -17.48 2.72
N ARG A 33 22.91 -16.35 2.42
CA ARG A 33 24.30 -16.08 2.84
C ARG A 33 24.40 -15.17 4.05
N TYR A 34 23.28 -14.59 4.50
CA TYR A 34 23.28 -13.71 5.65
C TYR A 34 23.37 -14.51 6.93
N ASP A 35 24.09 -13.96 7.91
CA ASP A 35 23.98 -14.42 9.28
C ASP A 35 22.57 -14.13 9.83
N ALA A 36 22.13 -14.92 10.81
CA ALA A 36 20.78 -14.87 11.37
C ALA A 36 20.43 -13.47 11.91
N ALA A 37 21.37 -12.80 12.58
CA ALA A 37 21.15 -11.46 13.11
C ALA A 37 20.89 -10.43 11.99
N LEU A 38 21.64 -10.50 10.90
CA LEU A 38 21.46 -9.63 9.74
C LEU A 38 20.13 -9.91 9.04
N TYR A 39 19.78 -11.18 8.85
CA TYR A 39 18.51 -11.59 8.24
C TYR A 39 17.31 -11.02 9.03
N ILE A 40 17.29 -11.21 10.36
CA ILE A 40 16.22 -10.71 11.23
C ILE A 40 16.16 -9.18 11.22
N THR A 41 17.33 -8.52 11.23
CA THR A 41 17.40 -7.05 11.16
C THR A 41 16.77 -6.53 9.88
N LEU A 42 17.11 -7.10 8.72
CA LEU A 42 16.51 -6.72 7.44
C LEU A 42 15.01 -6.99 7.42
N GLN A 43 14.54 -8.11 7.97
CA GLN A 43 13.12 -8.44 8.01
C GLN A 43 12.31 -7.39 8.81
N LYS A 44 12.90 -6.84 9.88
CA LYS A 44 12.27 -5.86 10.77
C LYS A 44 12.44 -4.40 10.35
N THR A 45 13.36 -4.11 9.43
CA THR A 45 13.66 -2.73 9.02
C THR A 45 13.25 -2.52 7.56
N LEU A 46 13.81 -3.29 6.64
CA LEU A 46 13.58 -3.15 5.21
C LEU A 46 12.28 -3.81 4.74
N TYR A 47 11.95 -5.01 5.25
CA TYR A 47 10.82 -5.79 4.75
C TYR A 47 9.50 -5.58 5.52
N VAL A 48 9.41 -4.56 6.38
CA VAL A 48 8.19 -4.28 7.17
C VAL A 48 6.95 -4.15 6.30
N ALA A 49 7.06 -3.49 5.15
CA ALA A 49 5.95 -3.25 4.23
C ALA A 49 5.39 -4.52 3.55
N TRP A 50 6.10 -5.64 3.65
CA TRP A 50 5.74 -6.89 2.99
C TRP A 50 4.72 -7.72 3.80
N GLY A 51 4.64 -7.51 5.12
CA GLY A 51 3.70 -8.19 6.00
C GLY A 51 2.52 -7.31 6.45
N PRO A 52 1.47 -7.90 7.04
CA PRO A 52 0.37 -7.14 7.64
C PRO A 52 0.86 -6.18 8.74
N PRO A 53 0.25 -4.99 8.91
CA PRO A 53 -0.92 -4.47 8.21
C PRO A 53 -0.59 -3.71 6.90
N ASN A 54 0.61 -3.88 6.35
CA ASN A 54 1.07 -3.11 5.20
C ASN A 54 0.61 -3.70 3.86
N VAL A 55 0.87 -2.96 2.78
CA VAL A 55 0.36 -3.24 1.42
C VAL A 55 0.68 -4.67 0.96
N GLY A 56 1.89 -5.18 1.23
CA GLY A 56 2.27 -6.54 0.83
C GLY A 56 1.38 -7.61 1.46
N GLY A 57 1.04 -7.45 2.75
CA GLY A 57 0.17 -8.39 3.46
C GLY A 57 -1.31 -8.30 3.08
N ILE A 58 -1.77 -7.17 2.53
CA ILE A 58 -3.15 -6.99 2.07
C ILE A 58 -3.33 -7.50 0.63
N LEU A 59 -2.28 -7.44 -0.18
CA LEU A 59 -2.37 -7.74 -1.61
C LEU A 59 -2.69 -9.21 -1.89
N GLU A 60 -2.12 -10.14 -1.12
CA GLU A 60 -2.41 -11.58 -1.20
C GLU A 60 -3.90 -11.91 -1.00
N PRO A 61 -4.52 -11.57 0.15
CA PRO A 61 -5.94 -11.86 0.37
C PRO A 61 -6.83 -11.12 -0.63
N ALA A 62 -6.48 -9.88 -1.03
CA ALA A 62 -7.24 -9.15 -2.05
C ALA A 62 -7.24 -9.88 -3.41
N ALA A 63 -6.08 -10.38 -3.86
CA ALA A 63 -5.96 -11.12 -5.11
C ALA A 63 -6.74 -12.44 -5.07
N ILE A 64 -6.73 -13.15 -3.95
CA ILE A 64 -7.50 -14.39 -3.74
C ILE A 64 -8.99 -14.11 -3.82
N LEU A 65 -9.49 -13.13 -3.05
CA LEU A 65 -10.91 -12.78 -3.02
C LEU A 65 -11.41 -12.31 -4.40
N ALA A 66 -10.62 -11.50 -5.11
CA ALA A 66 -10.93 -11.06 -6.47
C ALA A 66 -11.02 -12.26 -7.43
N THR A 67 -10.07 -13.21 -7.33
CA THR A 67 -10.02 -14.41 -8.18
C THR A 67 -11.17 -15.36 -7.91
N ILE A 68 -11.54 -15.60 -6.64
CA ILE A 68 -12.71 -16.40 -6.25
C ILE A 68 -13.99 -15.77 -6.79
N SER A 69 -14.14 -14.45 -6.61
CA SER A 69 -15.28 -13.69 -7.14
C SER A 69 -15.36 -13.80 -8.67
N LEU A 70 -14.22 -13.71 -9.36
CA LEU A 70 -14.15 -13.86 -10.81
C LEU A 70 -14.52 -15.27 -11.25
N ALA A 71 -14.08 -16.32 -10.54
CA ALA A 71 -14.46 -17.70 -10.82
C ALA A 71 -15.98 -17.88 -10.69
N PHE A 72 -16.59 -17.32 -9.65
CA PHE A 72 -18.04 -17.37 -9.44
C PHE A 72 -18.82 -16.66 -10.56
N ILE A 73 -18.35 -15.50 -11.02
CA ILE A 73 -18.94 -14.75 -12.15
C ILE A 73 -18.80 -15.54 -13.46
N LEU A 74 -17.68 -16.22 -13.65
CA LEU A 74 -17.38 -16.97 -14.87
C LEU A 74 -17.93 -18.40 -14.86
N ARG A 75 -18.64 -18.85 -13.82
CA ARG A 75 -19.09 -20.25 -13.63
C ARG A 75 -19.83 -20.88 -14.81
N LYS A 76 -20.55 -20.08 -15.61
CA LYS A 76 -21.28 -20.55 -16.81
C LYS A 76 -20.39 -20.67 -18.06
N ARG A 77 -19.14 -20.17 -18.03
CA ARG A 77 -18.19 -20.14 -19.15
C ARG A 77 -17.08 -21.16 -18.94
N LYS A 78 -17.34 -22.43 -19.29
CA LYS A 78 -16.49 -23.60 -18.97
C LYS A 78 -14.98 -23.37 -19.08
N ARG A 79 -14.47 -22.90 -20.23
CA ARG A 79 -13.02 -22.68 -20.43
C ARG A 79 -12.47 -21.59 -19.52
N ALA A 80 -13.11 -20.42 -19.51
CA ALA A 80 -12.66 -19.28 -18.69
C ALA A 80 -12.73 -19.61 -17.20
N PHE A 81 -13.78 -20.31 -16.77
CA PHE A 81 -13.92 -20.80 -15.41
C PHE A 81 -12.77 -21.73 -15.01
N SER A 82 -12.42 -22.70 -15.85
CA SER A 82 -11.33 -23.64 -15.56
C SER A 82 -9.99 -22.93 -15.32
N TYR A 83 -9.62 -21.96 -16.16
CA TYR A 83 -8.40 -21.18 -15.96
C TYR A 83 -8.43 -20.33 -14.69
N THR A 84 -9.56 -19.67 -14.40
CA THR A 84 -9.69 -18.86 -13.19
C THR A 84 -9.69 -19.73 -11.93
N LEU A 85 -10.27 -20.92 -12.00
CA LEU A 85 -10.24 -21.89 -10.91
C LEU A 85 -8.82 -22.40 -10.65
N GLY A 86 -8.08 -22.76 -11.71
CA GLY A 86 -6.67 -23.15 -11.60
C GLY A 86 -5.81 -22.05 -10.97
N ALA A 87 -6.00 -20.79 -11.38
CA ALA A 87 -5.34 -19.65 -10.75
C ALA A 87 -5.72 -19.49 -9.28
N GLY A 88 -7.00 -19.64 -8.94
CA GLY A 88 -7.48 -19.59 -7.55
C GLY A 88 -6.85 -20.68 -6.68
N ILE A 89 -6.75 -21.91 -7.19
CA ILE A 89 -6.07 -23.02 -6.48
C ILE A 89 -4.60 -22.70 -6.27
N ALA A 90 -3.88 -22.22 -7.29
CA ALA A 90 -2.47 -21.87 -7.17
C ALA A 90 -2.25 -20.76 -6.13
N LEU A 91 -3.11 -19.73 -6.11
CA LEU A 91 -3.08 -18.68 -5.10
C LEU A 91 -3.34 -19.24 -3.70
N LEU A 92 -4.34 -20.11 -3.52
CA LEU A 92 -4.65 -20.75 -2.24
C LEU A 92 -3.53 -21.66 -1.73
N LEU A 93 -2.83 -22.33 -2.63
CA LEU A 93 -1.64 -23.12 -2.29
C LEU A 93 -0.49 -22.21 -1.82
N ALA A 94 -0.24 -21.09 -2.49
CA ALA A 94 0.76 -20.12 -2.04
C ALA A 94 0.38 -19.48 -0.70
N PHE A 95 -0.84 -18.99 -0.58
CA PHE A 95 -1.45 -18.48 0.65
C PHE A 95 -2.92 -18.88 0.69
N PRO A 96 -3.41 -19.61 1.71
CA PRO A 96 -2.79 -19.79 3.02
C PRO A 96 -1.81 -20.96 3.18
N VAL A 97 -1.79 -21.96 2.28
CA VAL A 97 -1.17 -23.27 2.61
C VAL A 97 0.34 -23.17 2.88
N VAL A 98 1.14 -22.70 1.93
CA VAL A 98 2.61 -22.60 2.13
C VAL A 98 2.94 -21.64 3.27
N PHE A 99 2.21 -20.53 3.39
CA PHE A 99 2.42 -19.58 4.47
C PHE A 99 2.25 -20.21 5.86
N PHE A 100 1.09 -20.80 6.17
CA PHE A 100 0.85 -21.33 7.51
C PHE A 100 1.66 -22.59 7.80
N TRP A 101 2.02 -23.36 6.77
CA TRP A 101 2.77 -24.61 6.98
C TRP A 101 4.28 -24.40 7.16
N PHE A 102 4.85 -23.38 6.52
CA PHE A 102 6.31 -23.16 6.52
C PHE A 102 6.71 -21.78 7.05
N VAL A 103 6.01 -20.73 6.64
CA VAL A 103 6.40 -19.34 6.94
C VAL A 103 5.98 -18.93 8.35
N ALA A 104 4.75 -19.24 8.77
CA ALA A 104 4.26 -18.89 10.10
C ALA A 104 5.08 -19.53 11.24
N PRO A 105 5.43 -20.83 11.20
CA PRO A 105 6.28 -21.44 12.22
C PRO A 105 7.68 -20.82 12.27
N ALA A 106 8.28 -20.51 11.11
CA ALA A 106 9.58 -19.83 11.06
C ALA A 106 9.49 -18.42 11.67
N ASN A 107 8.40 -17.69 11.41
CA ASN A 107 8.17 -16.37 11.98
C ASN A 107 8.05 -16.40 13.52
N GLU A 108 7.44 -17.43 14.09
CA GLU A 108 7.38 -17.62 15.55
C GLU A 108 8.79 -17.76 16.16
N VAL A 109 9.66 -18.53 15.51
CA VAL A 109 11.07 -18.65 15.93
C VAL A 109 11.80 -17.31 15.83
N PHE A 110 11.61 -16.55 14.75
CA PHE A 110 12.22 -15.23 14.59
C PHE A 110 11.76 -14.23 15.66
N LEU A 111 10.52 -14.34 16.14
CA LEU A 111 10.02 -13.54 17.24
C LEU A 111 10.65 -13.96 18.58
N ALA A 112 10.78 -15.27 18.83
CA ALA A 112 11.35 -15.83 20.06
C ALA A 112 12.85 -15.49 20.24
N VAL A 113 13.67 -15.65 19.20
CA VAL A 113 15.12 -15.35 19.23
C VAL A 113 15.41 -13.87 19.57
N VAL A 114 14.46 -12.98 19.26
CA VAL A 114 14.61 -11.54 19.59
C VAL A 114 14.33 -11.25 21.05
N VAL A 115 13.46 -12.02 21.71
CA VAL A 115 13.23 -11.89 23.16
C VAL A 115 14.49 -12.30 23.91
N ASP A 116 15.12 -13.39 23.48
CA ASP A 116 16.32 -13.93 24.11
C ASP A 116 17.55 -13.03 23.92
N SER A 117 17.76 -12.48 22.72
CA SER A 117 18.86 -11.51 22.48
C SER A 117 18.67 -10.16 23.18
N LYS A 118 17.44 -9.68 23.39
CA LYS A 118 17.21 -8.50 24.25
C LYS A 118 17.50 -8.80 25.72
N LEU A 119 17.22 -10.01 26.20
CA LEU A 119 17.59 -10.45 27.55
C LEU A 119 19.13 -10.52 27.70
N PHE A 120 19.80 -11.14 26.72
CA PHE A 120 21.26 -11.30 26.67
C PHE A 120 22.00 -9.96 26.60
N LEU A 121 21.48 -8.99 25.84
CA LEU A 121 22.04 -7.63 25.74
C LEU A 121 21.79 -6.78 27.00
N THR A 122 20.83 -7.15 27.85
CA THR A 122 20.62 -6.48 29.15
C THR A 122 21.69 -6.94 30.15
N GLU A 123 22.10 -8.20 30.09
CA GLU A 123 23.16 -8.78 30.94
C GLU A 123 24.59 -8.38 30.52
N THR A 124 24.82 -8.04 29.25
CA THR A 124 26.15 -7.73 28.70
C THR A 124 26.51 -6.24 28.64
N THR A 125 25.76 -5.36 29.32
CA THR A 125 26.07 -3.91 29.43
C THR A 125 27.37 -3.58 30.21
N MET A 126 28.19 -4.58 30.55
CA MET A 126 29.54 -4.44 31.12
C MET A 126 30.64 -4.97 30.18
N GLY A 127 30.51 -4.80 28.86
CA GLY A 127 31.50 -5.21 27.85
C GLY A 127 31.81 -4.11 26.82
N PRO A 128 33.03 -4.07 26.23
CA PRO A 128 33.54 -2.88 25.55
C PRO A 128 32.81 -2.58 24.24
N ASN A 129 32.62 -1.28 24.04
CA ASN A 129 31.93 -0.59 22.96
C ASN A 129 32.22 -1.17 21.56
N LEU A 130 31.27 -1.90 20.98
CA LEU A 130 31.30 -2.35 19.59
C LEU A 130 30.97 -1.16 18.68
N THR A 131 31.96 -0.62 17.97
CA THR A 131 31.76 0.39 16.95
C THR A 131 30.96 -0.19 15.77
N ILE A 132 29.65 0.06 15.76
CA ILE A 132 28.78 -0.26 14.64
C ILE A 132 29.16 0.65 13.45
N PRO A 133 29.47 0.10 12.25
CA PRO A 133 29.69 0.93 11.08
C PRO A 133 28.40 1.67 10.75
N VAL A 134 28.46 3.00 10.81
CA VAL A 134 27.35 3.88 10.44
C VAL A 134 27.13 3.72 8.93
N VAL A 135 26.09 2.97 8.57
CA VAL A 135 25.57 2.96 7.19
C VAL A 135 25.07 4.36 6.89
N HIS A 136 25.76 5.08 6.01
CA HIS A 136 25.29 6.34 5.47
C HIS A 136 23.94 6.11 4.79
N MET A 137 22.86 6.55 5.42
CA MET A 137 21.54 6.62 4.80
C MET A 137 21.66 7.48 3.54
N SER A 138 21.34 6.89 2.40
CA SER A 138 21.18 7.60 1.12
C SER A 138 20.22 8.77 1.34
N HIS A 139 20.73 10.00 1.24
CA HIS A 139 19.94 11.20 1.32
C HIS A 139 18.93 11.18 0.17
N SER A 140 17.64 11.07 0.51
CA SER A 140 16.54 11.24 -0.43
C SER A 140 16.74 12.50 -1.28
N ASP A 141 16.71 12.37 -2.61
CA ASP A 141 17.02 13.42 -3.57
C ASP A 141 16.19 14.69 -3.31
N PRO A 142 16.82 15.84 -2.96
CA PRO A 142 16.11 17.08 -2.66
C PRO A 142 15.30 17.59 -3.86
N THR A 143 15.68 17.21 -5.08
CA THR A 143 14.97 17.56 -6.32
C THR A 143 13.63 16.85 -6.38
N LEU A 144 13.60 15.55 -6.09
CA LEU A 144 12.37 14.77 -6.06
C LEU A 144 11.38 15.32 -5.03
N ARG A 145 11.85 15.70 -3.84
CA ARG A 145 11.01 16.32 -2.81
C ARG A 145 10.39 17.64 -3.26
N ARG A 146 11.18 18.51 -3.91
CA ARG A 146 10.69 19.77 -4.48
C ARG A 146 9.68 19.55 -5.60
N LEU A 147 9.92 18.58 -6.48
CA LEU A 147 9.00 18.24 -7.56
C LEU A 147 7.68 17.69 -7.01
N LEU A 148 7.71 16.79 -6.03
CA LEU A 148 6.49 16.24 -5.40
C LEU A 148 5.68 17.33 -4.68
N GLY A 149 6.35 18.22 -3.94
CA GLY A 149 5.70 19.36 -3.30
C GLY A 149 5.10 20.33 -4.33
N GLY A 150 5.85 20.64 -5.38
CA GLY A 150 5.40 21.49 -6.49
C GLY A 150 4.18 20.89 -7.21
N MET A 151 4.20 19.58 -7.47
CA MET A 151 3.07 18.88 -8.08
C MET A 151 1.81 18.94 -7.21
N SER A 152 1.94 18.84 -5.88
CA SER A 152 0.78 18.95 -4.98
C SER A 152 0.14 20.34 -4.99
N ILE A 153 0.95 21.40 -5.11
CA ILE A 153 0.43 22.77 -5.22
C ILE A 153 -0.20 22.97 -6.60
N PHE A 154 0.48 22.50 -7.66
CA PHE A 154 0.00 22.59 -9.02
C PHE A 154 -1.36 21.92 -9.19
N THR A 155 -1.56 20.72 -8.65
CA THR A 155 -2.84 20.02 -8.74
C THR A 155 -3.96 20.75 -8.01
N MET A 156 -3.70 21.34 -6.84
CA MET A 156 -4.68 22.20 -6.17
C MET A 156 -5.04 23.44 -6.99
N LEU A 157 -4.05 24.12 -7.59
CA LEU A 157 -4.29 25.27 -8.45
C LEU A 157 -5.15 24.90 -9.66
N MET A 158 -4.93 23.71 -10.23
CA MET A 158 -5.73 23.20 -11.35
C MET A 158 -7.18 22.83 -10.97
N THR A 159 -7.52 22.74 -9.69
CA THR A 159 -8.90 22.57 -9.22
C THR A 159 -9.64 23.91 -9.11
N ILE A 160 -8.92 25.04 -8.99
CA ILE A 160 -9.54 26.37 -8.88
C ILE A 160 -10.44 26.71 -10.08
N PRO A 161 -10.03 26.49 -11.35
CA PRO A 161 -10.90 26.74 -12.50
C PRO A 161 -12.24 25.99 -12.41
N GLN A 162 -12.26 24.75 -11.89
CA GLN A 162 -13.48 23.97 -11.71
C GLN A 162 -14.41 24.58 -10.65
N VAL A 163 -13.86 25.14 -9.57
CA VAL A 163 -14.64 25.86 -8.56
C VAL A 163 -15.22 27.14 -9.16
N LEU A 164 -14.41 27.91 -9.90
CA LEU A 164 -14.85 29.15 -10.52
C LEU A 164 -15.94 28.95 -11.57
N THR A 165 -15.85 27.90 -12.40
CA THR A 165 -16.89 27.59 -13.41
C THR A 165 -18.23 27.25 -12.76
N ILE A 166 -18.22 26.56 -11.61
CA ILE A 166 -19.46 26.24 -10.89
C ILE A 166 -20.04 27.49 -10.21
N TRP A 167 -19.22 28.27 -9.50
CA TRP A 167 -19.72 29.38 -8.67
C TRP A 167 -20.03 30.66 -9.45
N PHE A 168 -19.24 30.98 -10.47
CA PHE A 168 -19.49 32.17 -11.32
C PHE A 168 -20.22 31.81 -12.61
N GLY A 169 -19.92 30.64 -13.19
CA GLY A 169 -20.57 30.19 -14.42
C GLY A 169 -21.94 29.53 -14.18
N HIS A 170 -22.26 29.16 -12.93
CA HIS A 170 -23.45 28.38 -12.56
C HIS A 170 -23.61 27.10 -13.41
N GLN A 171 -22.48 26.50 -13.80
CA GLN A 171 -22.43 25.31 -14.65
C GLN A 171 -21.73 24.17 -13.91
N ALA A 172 -22.52 23.27 -13.35
CA ALA A 172 -22.05 22.03 -12.74
C ALA A 172 -22.42 20.77 -13.55
N ALA A 173 -22.96 20.95 -14.77
CA ALA A 173 -23.36 19.83 -15.63
C ALA A 173 -22.18 18.90 -15.95
N GLY A 174 -22.34 17.60 -15.65
CA GLY A 174 -21.31 16.58 -15.86
C GLY A 174 -20.33 16.39 -14.68
N VAL A 175 -20.45 17.18 -13.61
CA VAL A 175 -19.62 17.05 -12.42
C VAL A 175 -20.20 16.00 -11.47
N SER A 176 -19.45 14.92 -11.22
CA SER A 176 -19.92 13.77 -10.42
C SER A 176 -19.79 14.00 -8.91
N ILE A 177 -20.91 14.23 -8.22
CA ILE A 177 -20.95 14.37 -6.74
C ILE A 177 -20.28 13.18 -6.05
N LEU A 178 -20.49 11.96 -6.56
CA LEU A 178 -19.91 10.75 -5.98
C LEU A 178 -18.38 10.78 -6.03
N SER A 179 -17.81 11.23 -7.15
CA SER A 179 -16.36 11.32 -7.33
C SER A 179 -15.75 12.35 -6.37
N TRP A 180 -16.33 13.54 -6.29
CA TRP A 180 -15.86 14.60 -5.39
C TRP A 180 -16.04 14.24 -3.91
N SER A 181 -17.12 13.54 -3.56
CA SER A 181 -17.32 13.03 -2.20
C SER A 181 -16.25 12.00 -1.81
N ALA A 182 -15.82 11.15 -2.75
CA ALA A 182 -14.72 10.22 -2.51
C ALA A 182 -13.38 10.93 -2.33
N TYR A 183 -13.12 12.00 -3.09
CA TYR A 183 -11.93 12.84 -2.91
C TYR A 183 -11.93 13.55 -1.56
N LEU A 184 -13.06 14.14 -1.16
CA LEU A 184 -13.22 14.76 0.16
C LEU A 184 -12.97 13.76 1.29
N LEU A 185 -13.56 12.56 1.21
CA LEU A 185 -13.35 11.51 2.21
C LEU A 185 -11.87 11.10 2.29
N SER A 186 -11.21 10.94 1.14
CA SER A 186 -9.77 10.66 1.08
C SER A 186 -8.96 11.79 1.74
N ALA A 187 -9.24 13.05 1.42
CA ALA A 187 -8.55 14.20 1.99
C ALA A 187 -8.69 14.28 3.52
N VAL A 188 -9.89 13.96 4.06
CA VAL A 188 -10.14 13.88 5.50
C VAL A 188 -9.34 12.75 6.16
N LEU A 189 -9.29 11.56 5.54
CA LEU A 189 -8.51 10.43 6.06
C LEU A 189 -7.01 10.73 6.08
N TRP A 190 -6.49 11.34 5.01
CA TRP A 190 -5.09 11.76 4.92
C TRP A 190 -4.75 12.89 5.90
N PHE A 191 -5.67 13.83 6.12
CA PHE A 191 -5.52 14.86 7.14
C PHE A 191 -5.39 14.24 8.54
N TRP A 192 -6.28 13.30 8.87
CA TRP A 192 -6.26 12.58 10.14
C TRP A 192 -4.94 11.82 10.34
N LEU A 193 -4.50 11.09 9.31
CA LEU A 193 -3.21 10.39 9.32
C LEU A 193 -2.02 11.35 9.47
N GLY A 194 -2.06 12.50 8.80
CA GLY A 194 -1.02 13.53 8.87
C GLY A 194 -0.89 14.16 10.26
N ILE A 195 -2.01 14.38 10.94
CA ILE A 195 -2.03 14.82 12.35
C ILE A 195 -1.40 13.77 13.24
N GLN A 196 -1.80 12.50 13.11
CA GLN A 196 -1.22 11.41 13.94
C GLN A 196 0.30 11.30 13.78
N LYS A 197 0.81 11.51 12.57
CA LYS A 197 2.26 11.44 12.28
C LYS A 197 3.01 12.75 12.57
N HIS A 198 2.33 13.81 12.99
CA HIS A 198 2.88 15.16 13.14
C HIS A 198 3.66 15.66 11.90
N ASP A 199 3.29 15.21 10.70
CA ASP A 199 3.97 15.56 9.45
C ASP A 199 3.26 16.71 8.75
N LYS A 200 3.85 17.90 8.86
CA LYS A 200 3.34 19.14 8.27
C LYS A 200 3.19 19.06 6.75
N ASN A 201 4.01 18.25 6.08
CA ASN A 201 3.95 18.12 4.62
C ASN A 201 2.74 17.32 4.15
N ILE A 202 2.11 16.55 5.04
CA ILE A 202 0.92 15.75 4.72
C ILE A 202 -0.34 16.54 5.09
N TYR A 203 -0.47 17.02 6.33
CA TYR A 203 -1.75 17.60 6.76
C TYR A 203 -2.01 19.01 6.19
N LEU A 204 -0.98 19.81 5.86
CA LEU A 204 -1.19 21.16 5.31
C LEU A 204 -1.86 21.14 3.91
N PRO A 205 -1.38 20.34 2.93
CA PRO A 205 -2.08 20.19 1.65
C PRO A 205 -3.52 19.66 1.80
N CYS A 206 -3.77 18.76 2.75
CA CYS A 206 -5.10 18.21 2.97
C CYS A 206 -6.13 19.28 3.37
N VAL A 207 -5.74 20.31 4.12
CA VAL A 207 -6.64 21.44 4.44
C VAL A 207 -7.12 22.13 3.15
N GLY A 208 -6.21 22.34 2.19
CA GLY A 208 -6.54 22.92 0.89
C GLY A 208 -7.49 22.04 0.07
N TRP A 209 -7.23 20.74 0.02
CA TRP A 209 -8.08 19.77 -0.67
C TRP A 209 -9.49 19.67 -0.06
N ILE A 210 -9.59 19.61 1.27
CA ILE A 210 -10.89 19.59 1.96
C ILE A 210 -11.71 20.84 1.59
N ALA A 211 -11.09 22.02 1.58
CA ALA A 211 -11.78 23.26 1.24
C ALA A 211 -12.25 23.28 -0.22
N LEU A 212 -11.38 22.90 -1.17
CA LEU A 212 -11.70 22.90 -2.60
C LEU A 212 -12.76 21.83 -2.95
N ASP A 213 -12.61 20.61 -2.46
CA ASP A 213 -13.56 19.53 -2.73
C ASP A 213 -14.93 19.86 -2.15
N THR A 214 -14.97 20.42 -0.94
CA THR A 214 -16.22 20.91 -0.33
C THR A 214 -16.87 22.01 -1.19
N ALA A 215 -16.07 22.98 -1.68
CA ALA A 215 -16.58 24.05 -2.53
C ALA A 215 -17.17 23.52 -3.85
N VAL A 216 -16.57 22.48 -4.44
CA VAL A 216 -17.12 21.80 -5.61
C VAL A 216 -18.42 21.09 -5.28
N ILE A 217 -18.44 20.24 -4.23
CA ILE A 217 -19.63 19.47 -3.84
C ILE A 217 -20.81 20.41 -3.54
N VAL A 218 -20.59 21.44 -2.73
CA VAL A 218 -21.63 22.43 -2.38
C VAL A 218 -22.10 23.16 -3.63
N GLY A 219 -21.17 23.58 -4.50
CA GLY A 219 -21.52 24.24 -5.76
C GLY A 219 -22.37 23.35 -6.68
N VAL A 220 -22.07 22.05 -6.77
CA VAL A 220 -22.89 21.11 -7.55
C VAL A 220 -24.26 20.90 -6.91
N VAL A 221 -24.38 20.85 -5.58
CA VAL A 221 -25.68 20.71 -4.90
C VAL A 221 -26.57 21.93 -5.12
N ILE A 222 -25.99 23.13 -5.24
CA ILE A 222 -26.74 24.38 -5.42
C ILE A 222 -27.06 24.67 -6.89
N TYR A 223 -26.12 24.43 -7.80
CA TYR A 223 -26.19 24.85 -9.21
C TYR A 223 -26.22 23.69 -10.23
N GLY A 224 -26.23 22.43 -9.78
CA GLY A 224 -26.21 21.23 -10.63
C GLY A 224 -27.57 20.70 -11.01
#